data_AF-A0A936U6N6-F1
#
_entry.id   AF-A0A936U6N6-F1
#
_cell.length_a   1.000
_cell.length_b   1.000
_cell.length_c   1.000
_cell.angle_alpha   90.00
_cell.angle_beta   90.00
_cell.angle_gamma   90.00
#
_symmetry.space_group_name_H-M   'P 1'
#
loop_
_entity.id
_entity.type
_entity.pdbx_description
1 polymer ?
#
loop_
_entity_poly.entity_id
_entity_poly.type
_entity_poly.pdbx_seq_one_letter_code
_entity_poly.pdbx_strand_id
1 'polypeptide(L)'
;MPTPRLVTPLVFSLIAAFGLACLGGREKGEGDGDGIFGGRDDDTGEDGPVLPVDVAQVFYVTSDAEGRYYPDDLDTEAELCPAGSTYLGGNGYAAACLDPGIKGVSSVIGNADREYYPDDVSDPAAICPAGTTFVGFNSYYHTCVSETASAQASLFYNAAGDYIDETDVRDFCPSGTTALGYAYYGSAECGLDGPRAVVTLTIDAQGRYVEDVDSAADLCPAGWEFLGTSWYGSTVCAGDVGAVVGLTYDAQGRYVEEMDDPSEMCPAGSEYVGGYSYTQYCYIPERVTPVYLTRDAQGRTTDDGDPAAMCPDGFEYIGGSSYAVVCVR
;
A
#
# COMPACT_ATOMS: atom_id res chain seq x y z
N MET A 1 -15.44 -3.55 46.78
CA MET A 1 -14.33 -3.17 45.88
C MET A 1 -14.41 -4.10 44.68
N PRO A 2 -14.87 -3.64 43.50
CA PRO A 2 -14.97 -4.49 42.33
C PRO A 2 -13.64 -4.51 41.56
N THR A 3 -13.22 -5.70 41.18
CA THR A 3 -12.08 -6.01 40.31
C THR A 3 -12.30 -5.48 38.89
N PRO A 4 -11.29 -4.89 38.21
CA PRO A 4 -11.41 -4.59 36.80
C PRO A 4 -11.23 -5.88 35.99
N ARG A 5 -12.12 -6.09 35.03
CA ARG A 5 -12.02 -7.13 34.00
C ARG A 5 -11.02 -6.68 32.93
N LEU A 6 -10.09 -7.57 32.57
CA LEU A 6 -9.29 -7.42 31.35
C LEU A 6 -10.24 -7.34 30.14
N VAL A 7 -10.12 -6.26 29.39
CA VAL A 7 -10.66 -6.13 28.03
C VAL A 7 -9.46 -6.29 27.11
N THR A 8 -9.43 -7.40 26.37
CA THR A 8 -8.48 -7.64 25.28
C THR A 8 -8.82 -6.70 24.12
N PRO A 9 -7.90 -5.83 23.64
CA PRO A 9 -8.15 -5.09 22.41
C PRO A 9 -7.82 -5.98 21.21
N LEU A 10 -8.80 -6.12 20.31
CA LEU A 10 -8.64 -6.64 18.95
C LEU A 10 -7.73 -5.70 18.16
N VAL A 11 -6.68 -6.28 17.58
CA VAL A 11 -5.64 -5.63 16.77
C VAL A 11 -6.11 -5.60 15.32
N PHE A 12 -6.45 -4.42 14.78
CA PHE A 12 -6.80 -4.23 13.37
C PHE A 12 -6.35 -2.84 12.90
N SER A 13 -5.28 -2.80 12.10
CA SER A 13 -4.81 -1.74 11.15
C SER A 13 -3.30 -1.99 10.92
N LEU A 14 -2.69 -1.92 9.73
CA LEU A 14 -2.78 -0.87 8.71
C LEU A 14 -2.48 -1.43 7.29
N ILE A 15 -3.19 -2.50 6.89
CA ILE A 15 -3.47 -2.89 5.48
C ILE A 15 -5.00 -2.90 5.31
N ALA A 16 -5.65 -1.85 5.82
CA ALA A 16 -7.08 -1.83 6.12
C ALA A 16 -7.97 -1.29 4.98
N ALA A 17 -7.51 -1.33 3.73
CA ALA A 17 -8.41 -1.25 2.57
C ALA A 17 -8.71 -2.64 1.94
N PHE A 18 -7.93 -3.68 2.27
CA PHE A 18 -8.07 -5.00 1.65
C PHE A 18 -8.39 -6.15 2.64
N GLY A 19 -8.13 -6.00 3.95
CA GLY A 19 -8.08 -7.15 4.86
C GLY A 19 -9.34 -7.54 5.66
N LEU A 20 -10.47 -6.83 5.59
CA LEU A 20 -11.54 -6.98 6.60
C LEU A 20 -12.77 -7.84 6.22
N ALA A 21 -12.77 -8.55 5.09
CA ALA A 21 -13.97 -9.26 4.61
C ALA A 21 -13.98 -10.80 4.70
N CYS A 22 -12.90 -11.49 5.10
CA CYS A 22 -12.82 -12.96 4.94
C CYS A 22 -12.71 -13.72 6.28
N LEU A 23 -13.87 -14.00 6.90
CA LEU A 23 -14.00 -15.04 7.94
C LEU A 23 -14.96 -16.13 7.44
N GLY A 24 -14.43 -17.26 6.96
CA GLY A 24 -15.27 -18.40 6.55
C GLY A 24 -14.55 -19.64 6.02
N GLY A 25 -14.00 -20.46 6.92
CA GLY A 25 -14.06 -21.94 6.92
C GLY A 25 -13.48 -22.80 5.77
N ARG A 26 -12.36 -23.51 6.08
CA ARG A 26 -12.10 -24.99 6.05
C ARG A 26 -12.57 -25.80 4.80
N GLU A 27 -11.78 -26.63 4.12
CA GLU A 27 -11.09 -27.87 4.54
C GLU A 27 -9.99 -28.30 3.52
N LYS A 28 -9.04 -29.12 4.00
CA LYS A 28 -7.73 -29.45 3.44
C LYS A 28 -7.78 -30.60 2.41
N GLY A 29 -7.05 -30.49 1.30
CA GLY A 29 -6.77 -31.58 0.35
C GLY A 29 -5.31 -31.60 -0.09
N GLU A 30 -4.67 -32.77 0.04
CA GLU A 30 -3.26 -33.07 -0.31
C GLU A 30 -3.06 -33.31 -1.82
N GLY A 31 -1.88 -32.96 -2.34
CA GLY A 31 -1.44 -33.37 -3.68
C GLY A 31 0.02 -33.01 -3.97
N ASP A 32 0.88 -34.05 -3.97
CA ASP A 32 2.30 -34.02 -4.34
C ASP A 32 2.51 -33.91 -5.87
N GLY A 33 3.63 -33.31 -6.33
CA GLY A 33 3.96 -33.24 -7.75
C GLY A 33 5.32 -32.61 -8.09
N ASP A 34 6.27 -33.47 -8.42
CA ASP A 34 7.71 -33.23 -8.61
C ASP A 34 8.10 -32.73 -10.03
N GLY A 35 9.27 -32.08 -10.16
CA GLY A 35 10.09 -32.11 -11.39
C GLY A 35 10.44 -30.73 -12.00
N ILE A 36 11.64 -30.17 -11.77
CA ILE A 36 12.90 -30.35 -12.55
C ILE A 36 12.82 -29.80 -13.98
N PHE A 37 13.57 -28.71 -14.27
CA PHE A 37 14.40 -28.38 -15.47
C PHE A 37 14.85 -26.92 -15.26
N GLY A 38 16.09 -26.44 -15.44
CA GLY A 38 17.21 -26.84 -16.26
C GLY A 38 17.79 -25.53 -16.82
N GLY A 39 18.98 -25.12 -16.35
CA GLY A 39 19.51 -23.77 -16.55
C GLY A 39 19.93 -23.41 -17.97
N ARG A 40 20.26 -22.12 -18.16
CA ARG A 40 21.26 -21.68 -19.14
C ARG A 40 21.74 -20.26 -18.83
N ASP A 41 23.06 -20.13 -18.90
CA ASP A 41 23.87 -18.93 -18.67
C ASP A 41 23.86 -17.93 -19.85
N ASP A 42 24.21 -16.70 -19.48
CA ASP A 42 25.01 -15.69 -20.18
C ASP A 42 24.66 -15.28 -21.62
N ASP A 43 24.34 -13.99 -21.80
CA ASP A 43 25.01 -13.15 -22.79
C ASP A 43 24.99 -11.67 -22.40
N THR A 44 26.19 -11.11 -22.37
CA THR A 44 26.57 -9.71 -22.10
C THR A 44 26.22 -8.79 -23.27
N GLY A 45 25.55 -7.67 -22.99
CA GLY A 45 25.40 -6.55 -23.92
C GLY A 45 25.23 -5.25 -23.14
N GLU A 46 26.30 -4.45 -23.08
CA GLU A 46 26.28 -3.08 -22.57
C GLU A 46 25.35 -2.21 -23.42
N ASP A 47 24.21 -1.82 -22.86
CA ASP A 47 23.55 -0.55 -23.17
C ASP A 47 23.60 0.29 -21.89
N GLY A 48 24.18 1.49 -21.96
CA GLY A 48 24.21 2.44 -20.84
C GLY A 48 22.81 2.80 -20.33
N PRO A 49 22.65 3.43 -19.16
CA PRO A 49 21.34 3.64 -18.55
C PRO A 49 20.46 4.54 -19.43
N VAL A 50 19.58 3.92 -20.20
CA VAL A 50 18.41 4.56 -20.82
C VAL A 50 17.22 4.13 -20.00
N LEU A 51 16.74 4.94 -19.06
CA LEU A 51 15.36 4.85 -18.58
C LEU A 51 14.88 6.23 -18.08
N PRO A 52 13.80 6.77 -18.64
CA PRO A 52 12.67 7.10 -17.80
C PRO A 52 11.57 6.11 -18.19
N VAL A 53 11.52 4.97 -17.50
CA VAL A 53 10.24 4.26 -17.44
C VAL A 53 9.31 5.16 -16.65
N ASP A 54 8.33 5.67 -17.38
CA ASP A 54 7.07 6.16 -16.87
C ASP A 54 6.53 5.13 -15.88
N VAL A 55 6.83 5.29 -14.59
CA VAL A 55 6.28 4.43 -13.54
C VAL A 55 4.78 4.69 -13.55
N ALA A 56 4.02 3.71 -14.01
CA ALA A 56 2.58 3.73 -13.93
C ALA A 56 2.21 3.49 -12.47
N GLN A 57 1.10 4.06 -12.00
CA GLN A 57 0.58 3.74 -10.67
C GLN A 57 -0.58 2.77 -10.77
N VAL A 58 -0.65 1.87 -9.79
CA VAL A 58 -1.84 1.06 -9.55
C VAL A 58 -2.70 1.77 -8.51
N PHE A 59 -3.98 1.90 -8.80
CA PHE A 59 -4.97 2.35 -7.84
C PHE A 59 -6.07 1.31 -7.69
N TYR A 60 -6.76 1.38 -6.56
CA TYR A 60 -7.81 0.43 -6.20
C TYR A 60 -9.13 1.16 -6.07
N VAL A 61 -10.19 0.58 -6.61
CA VAL A 61 -11.54 1.14 -6.60
C VAL A 61 -12.58 0.05 -6.31
N THR A 62 -13.47 0.32 -5.35
CA THR A 62 -14.62 -0.50 -4.98
C THR A 62 -15.92 -0.05 -5.65
N SER A 63 -15.98 1.22 -6.07
CA SER A 63 -17.02 1.74 -6.97
C SER A 63 -16.42 2.71 -7.97
N ASP A 64 -17.08 2.82 -9.12
CA ASP A 64 -16.73 3.80 -10.14
C ASP A 64 -17.10 5.24 -9.73
N ALA A 65 -16.82 6.20 -10.61
CA ALA A 65 -17.10 7.62 -10.38
C ALA A 65 -18.61 7.92 -10.27
N GLU A 66 -19.47 7.06 -10.82
CA GLU A 66 -20.92 7.15 -10.70
C GLU A 66 -21.46 6.50 -9.41
N GLY A 67 -20.59 5.85 -8.63
CA GLY A 67 -20.96 5.15 -7.40
C GLY A 67 -21.62 3.79 -7.64
N ARG A 68 -21.38 3.14 -8.78
CA ARG A 68 -21.82 1.77 -9.07
C ARG A 68 -20.83 0.76 -8.51
N TYR A 69 -21.32 -0.35 -7.98
CA TYR A 69 -20.51 -1.39 -7.33
C TYR A 69 -20.58 -2.73 -8.09
N TYR A 70 -19.52 -3.52 -8.01
CA TYR A 70 -19.56 -4.94 -8.39
C TYR A 70 -19.83 -5.81 -7.15
N PRO A 71 -20.68 -6.85 -7.23
CA PRO A 71 -21.43 -7.33 -8.40
C PRO A 71 -22.86 -6.78 -8.53
N ASP A 72 -23.21 -5.76 -7.75
CA ASP A 72 -24.61 -5.32 -7.61
C ASP A 72 -25.12 -4.51 -8.83
N ASP A 73 -24.29 -3.61 -9.35
CA ASP A 73 -24.63 -2.67 -10.43
C ASP A 73 -23.85 -2.94 -11.74
N LEU A 74 -22.76 -3.69 -11.66
CA LEU A 74 -21.82 -3.94 -12.77
C LEU A 74 -21.75 -5.43 -13.07
N ASP A 75 -21.66 -5.78 -14.36
CA ASP A 75 -21.60 -7.18 -14.80
C ASP A 75 -20.23 -7.81 -14.47
N THR A 76 -19.16 -7.01 -14.48
CA THR A 76 -17.79 -7.45 -14.23
C THR A 76 -17.02 -6.49 -13.31
N GLU A 77 -16.09 -7.03 -12.51
CA GLU A 77 -15.22 -6.20 -11.64
C GLU A 77 -14.34 -5.25 -12.46
N ALA A 78 -13.97 -5.64 -13.69
CA ALA A 78 -13.16 -4.82 -14.59
C ALA A 78 -13.84 -3.49 -14.97
N GLU A 79 -15.18 -3.41 -14.93
CA GLU A 79 -15.93 -2.18 -15.21
C GLU A 79 -15.75 -1.10 -14.12
N LEU A 80 -15.22 -1.46 -12.96
CA LEU A 80 -14.82 -0.47 -11.95
C LEU A 80 -13.63 0.36 -12.42
N CYS A 81 -12.77 -0.17 -13.30
CA CYS A 81 -11.62 0.58 -13.79
C CYS A 81 -12.05 1.68 -14.77
N PRO A 82 -11.56 2.92 -14.59
CA PRO A 82 -11.82 4.01 -15.51
C PRO A 82 -11.42 3.67 -16.94
N ALA A 83 -12.11 4.30 -17.90
CA ALA A 83 -11.79 4.14 -19.32
C ALA A 83 -10.33 4.57 -19.59
N GLY A 84 -9.57 3.67 -20.23
CA GLY A 84 -8.14 3.88 -20.51
C GLY A 84 -7.20 3.16 -19.55
N SER A 85 -7.69 2.78 -18.37
CA SER A 85 -6.93 1.97 -17.41
C SER A 85 -7.03 0.47 -17.75
N THR A 86 -6.02 -0.29 -17.33
CA THR A 86 -5.96 -1.75 -17.47
C THR A 86 -6.36 -2.41 -16.15
N TYR A 87 -7.36 -3.28 -16.18
CA TYR A 87 -7.72 -4.13 -15.04
C TYR A 87 -6.68 -5.22 -14.84
N LEU A 88 -6.07 -5.28 -13.65
CA LEU A 88 -5.03 -6.24 -13.29
C LEU A 88 -5.57 -7.45 -12.51
N GLY A 89 -6.81 -7.38 -12.03
CA GLY A 89 -7.36 -8.29 -11.04
C GLY A 89 -8.01 -7.49 -9.90
N GLY A 90 -8.26 -8.13 -8.77
CA GLY A 90 -8.96 -7.48 -7.67
C GLY A 90 -9.06 -8.34 -6.42
N ASN A 91 -10.17 -8.18 -5.70
CA ASN A 91 -10.51 -9.02 -4.55
C ASN A 91 -11.96 -9.52 -4.54
N GLY A 92 -12.70 -9.29 -5.63
CA GLY A 92 -14.14 -9.56 -5.73
C GLY A 92 -15.03 -8.41 -5.26
N TYR A 93 -14.43 -7.35 -4.71
CA TYR A 93 -15.10 -6.11 -4.28
C TYR A 93 -14.37 -4.84 -4.72
N ALA A 94 -13.08 -4.94 -5.06
CA ALA A 94 -12.22 -3.84 -5.48
C ALA A 94 -11.36 -4.27 -6.67
N ALA A 95 -11.40 -3.47 -7.74
CA ALA A 95 -10.53 -3.64 -8.88
C ALA A 95 -9.17 -2.98 -8.66
N ALA A 96 -8.10 -3.66 -9.08
CA ALA A 96 -6.77 -3.09 -9.23
C ALA A 96 -6.62 -2.56 -10.66
N CYS A 97 -6.44 -1.26 -10.80
CA CYS A 97 -6.42 -0.57 -12.09
C CYS A 97 -5.05 0.06 -12.32
N LEU A 98 -4.46 -0.20 -13.48
CA LEU A 98 -3.19 0.36 -13.92
C LEU A 98 -3.42 1.40 -15.01
N ASP A 99 -2.91 2.60 -14.82
CA ASP A 99 -2.94 3.64 -15.86
C ASP A 99 -1.54 4.23 -16.08
N PRO A 100 -0.98 4.14 -17.30
CA PRO A 100 0.37 4.64 -17.56
C PRO A 100 0.48 6.18 -17.48
N GLY A 101 -0.63 6.91 -17.62
CA GLY A 101 -0.69 8.36 -17.47
C GLY A 101 -0.73 8.82 -16.01
N ILE A 102 -1.13 7.94 -15.08
CA ILE A 102 -1.24 8.26 -13.66
C ILE A 102 0.08 7.99 -12.94
N LYS A 103 0.52 9.00 -12.20
CA LYS A 103 1.79 9.03 -11.46
C LYS A 103 1.62 9.20 -9.95
N GLY A 104 0.44 9.62 -9.49
CA GLY A 104 0.09 9.72 -8.07
C GLY A 104 -1.34 9.30 -7.81
N VAL A 105 -1.59 8.69 -6.65
CA VAL A 105 -2.91 8.18 -6.24
C VAL A 105 -3.16 8.57 -4.81
N SER A 106 -4.17 9.38 -4.54
CA SER A 106 -4.57 9.82 -3.19
C SER A 106 -5.86 9.18 -2.75
N SER A 107 -5.92 8.80 -1.47
CA SER A 107 -7.12 8.26 -0.83
C SER A 107 -7.53 9.18 0.32
N VAL A 108 -8.59 9.95 0.13
CA VAL A 108 -9.04 10.97 1.11
C VAL A 108 -10.51 10.77 1.46
N ILE A 109 -10.88 11.01 2.73
CA ILE A 109 -12.29 11.01 3.18
C ILE A 109 -12.86 12.43 3.25
N GLY A 110 -12.02 13.44 3.41
CA GLY A 110 -12.41 14.86 3.42
C GLY A 110 -11.33 15.75 2.80
N ASN A 111 -11.73 16.91 2.29
CA ASN A 111 -10.79 17.86 1.68
C ASN A 111 -10.03 18.66 2.76
N ALA A 112 -9.09 19.51 2.32
CA ALA A 112 -8.28 20.32 3.24
C ALA A 112 -9.09 21.32 4.10
N ASP A 113 -10.35 21.59 3.77
CA ASP A 113 -11.26 22.45 4.53
C ASP A 113 -12.12 21.69 5.56
N ARG A 114 -11.85 20.39 5.78
CA ARG A 114 -12.67 19.48 6.59
C ARG A 114 -14.11 19.37 6.09
N GLU A 115 -14.32 19.47 4.78
CA GLU A 115 -15.61 19.14 4.16
C GLU A 115 -15.61 17.66 3.78
N TYR A 116 -16.74 16.99 4.03
CA TYR A 116 -16.95 15.57 3.78
C TYR A 116 -18.12 15.35 2.82
N TYR A 117 -18.05 14.27 2.03
CA TYR A 117 -19.16 13.82 1.19
C TYR A 117 -19.93 12.69 1.92
N PRO A 118 -21.27 12.70 1.90
CA PRO A 118 -22.19 13.68 1.28
C PRO A 118 -22.64 14.81 2.24
N ASP A 119 -22.01 14.94 3.41
CA ASP A 119 -22.53 15.76 4.51
C ASP A 119 -22.36 17.28 4.25
N ASP A 120 -21.20 17.69 3.74
CA ASP A 120 -20.85 19.10 3.49
C ASP A 120 -20.85 19.45 2.00
N VAL A 121 -20.50 18.50 1.14
CA VAL A 121 -20.50 18.65 -0.33
C VAL A 121 -21.38 17.62 -1.00
N SER A 122 -22.03 18.02 -2.09
CA SER A 122 -22.92 17.15 -2.86
C SER A 122 -22.23 16.39 -4.00
N ASP A 123 -21.03 16.82 -4.39
CA ASP A 123 -20.24 16.21 -5.46
C ASP A 123 -19.01 15.53 -4.82
N PRO A 124 -18.86 14.19 -4.94
CA PRO A 124 -17.71 13.50 -4.37
C PRO A 124 -16.39 13.96 -4.99
N ALA A 125 -16.39 14.45 -6.23
CA ALA A 125 -15.18 14.99 -6.86
C ALA A 125 -14.67 16.26 -6.17
N ALA A 126 -15.50 16.97 -5.41
CA ALA A 126 -15.09 18.15 -4.65
C ALA A 126 -14.19 17.81 -3.44
N ILE A 127 -14.13 16.55 -3.04
CA ILE A 127 -13.21 16.08 -1.99
C ILE A 127 -11.77 16.01 -2.51
N CYS A 128 -11.60 15.75 -3.81
CA CYS A 128 -10.28 15.52 -4.38
C CYS A 128 -9.39 16.77 -4.33
N PRO A 129 -8.08 16.61 -4.01
CA PRO A 129 -7.13 17.72 -4.01
C PRO A 129 -7.06 18.43 -5.37
N ALA A 130 -6.71 19.71 -5.36
CA ALA A 130 -6.52 20.47 -6.59
C ALA A 130 -5.47 19.81 -7.51
N GLY A 131 -5.78 19.72 -8.81
CA GLY A 131 -4.90 19.07 -9.79
C GLY A 131 -5.00 17.54 -9.84
N THR A 132 -5.95 16.96 -9.11
CA THR A 132 -6.27 15.53 -9.17
C THR A 132 -7.65 15.29 -9.79
N THR A 133 -7.89 14.06 -10.26
CA THR A 133 -9.15 13.62 -10.85
C THR A 133 -9.77 12.54 -9.98
N PHE A 134 -11.03 12.70 -9.61
CA PHE A 134 -11.80 11.65 -8.95
C PHE A 134 -12.09 10.49 -9.92
N VAL A 135 -11.75 9.27 -9.52
CA VAL A 135 -11.97 8.07 -10.36
C VAL A 135 -12.92 7.05 -9.76
N GLY A 136 -13.38 7.27 -8.53
CA GLY A 136 -14.25 6.36 -7.81
C GLY A 136 -13.90 6.28 -6.34
N PHE A 137 -14.54 5.36 -5.62
CA PHE A 137 -14.28 5.16 -4.21
C PHE A 137 -13.44 3.91 -3.97
N ASN A 138 -12.63 3.93 -2.93
CA ASN A 138 -12.02 2.74 -2.34
C ASN A 138 -12.54 2.62 -0.90
N SER A 139 -13.54 1.76 -0.69
CA SER A 139 -14.27 1.68 0.58
C SER A 139 -14.87 3.05 0.95
N TYR A 140 -14.41 3.68 2.03
CA TYR A 140 -14.87 5.00 2.49
C TYR A 140 -14.06 6.16 1.91
N TYR A 141 -13.00 5.89 1.15
CA TYR A 141 -12.11 6.92 0.60
C TYR A 141 -12.50 7.28 -0.82
N HIS A 142 -12.30 8.54 -1.17
CA HIS A 142 -12.30 9.02 -2.54
C HIS A 142 -10.92 8.73 -3.13
N THR A 143 -10.89 7.97 -4.22
CA THR A 143 -9.68 7.69 -4.98
C THR A 143 -9.49 8.82 -5.98
N CYS A 144 -8.44 9.61 -5.79
CA CYS A 144 -8.08 10.76 -6.62
C CYS A 144 -6.74 10.48 -7.30
N VAL A 145 -6.66 10.62 -8.62
CA VAL A 145 -5.45 10.32 -9.39
C VAL A 145 -4.82 11.60 -9.96
N SER A 146 -3.50 11.58 -10.13
CA SER A 146 -2.75 12.70 -10.69
C SER A 146 -1.75 12.25 -11.76
N GLU A 147 -1.56 13.09 -12.77
CA GLU A 147 -0.50 12.94 -13.79
C GLU A 147 0.89 13.33 -13.24
N THR A 148 0.96 13.96 -12.06
CA THR A 148 2.21 14.29 -11.39
C THR A 148 2.52 13.28 -10.29
N ALA A 149 3.77 12.79 -10.25
CA ALA A 149 4.19 11.86 -9.21
C ALA A 149 4.19 12.52 -7.83
N SER A 150 3.45 11.92 -6.91
CA SER A 150 3.49 12.27 -5.49
C SER A 150 3.40 11.00 -4.65
N ALA A 151 4.33 10.87 -3.70
CA ALA A 151 4.20 9.92 -2.62
C ALA A 151 3.33 10.54 -1.52
N GLN A 152 2.75 9.70 -0.64
CA GLN A 152 1.83 10.16 0.39
C GLN A 152 2.17 9.59 1.74
N ALA A 153 1.93 10.40 2.76
CA ALA A 153 2.09 10.04 4.15
C ALA A 153 0.81 10.38 4.91
N SER A 154 0.29 9.39 5.64
CA SER A 154 -0.82 9.54 6.56
C SER A 154 -0.28 9.76 7.98
N LEU A 155 -0.60 10.91 8.57
CA LEU A 155 0.00 11.36 9.82
C LEU A 155 -1.07 11.73 10.85
N PHE A 156 -0.88 11.28 12.09
CA PHE A 156 -1.69 11.71 13.24
C PHE A 156 -0.94 12.70 14.12
N TYR A 157 0.38 12.51 14.22
CA TYR A 157 1.28 13.49 14.82
C TYR A 157 2.33 13.92 13.79
N ASN A 158 2.59 15.22 13.69
CA ASN A 158 3.65 15.74 12.83
C ASN A 158 5.03 15.52 13.48
N ALA A 159 6.11 15.87 12.78
CA ALA A 159 7.47 15.74 13.32
C ALA A 159 7.74 16.60 14.58
N ALA A 160 6.93 17.63 14.84
CA ALA A 160 7.00 18.44 16.06
C ALA A 160 6.24 17.81 17.24
N GLY A 161 5.44 16.76 16.99
CA GLY A 161 4.61 16.08 17.99
C GLY A 161 3.22 16.69 18.16
N ASP A 162 2.81 17.63 17.31
CA ASP A 162 1.47 18.19 17.34
C ASP A 162 0.47 17.15 16.82
N TYR A 163 -0.73 17.12 17.40
CA TYR A 163 -1.82 16.23 16.98
C TYR A 163 -2.72 16.92 15.95
N ILE A 164 -3.10 16.19 14.89
CA ILE A 164 -3.84 16.76 13.74
C ILE A 164 -5.19 17.38 14.13
N ASP A 165 -5.91 16.84 15.10
CA ASP A 165 -7.24 17.40 15.46
C ASP A 165 -7.13 18.86 15.95
N GLU A 166 -5.98 19.22 16.53
CA GLU A 166 -5.69 20.54 17.07
C GLU A 166 -5.16 21.52 16.02
N THR A 167 -4.90 21.05 14.79
CA THR A 167 -4.19 21.79 13.73
C THR A 167 -4.95 21.75 12.40
N ASP A 168 -4.83 22.80 11.60
CA ASP A 168 -5.27 22.77 10.20
C ASP A 168 -4.30 21.87 9.42
N VAL A 169 -4.81 20.99 8.54
CA VAL A 169 -3.94 20.09 7.76
C VAL A 169 -2.90 20.83 6.92
N ARG A 170 -3.20 22.06 6.50
CA ARG A 170 -2.30 22.94 5.75
C ARG A 170 -1.10 23.42 6.55
N ASP A 171 -1.29 23.57 7.86
CA ASP A 171 -0.24 23.95 8.80
C ASP A 171 0.41 22.72 9.45
N PHE A 172 -0.22 21.55 9.33
CA PHE A 172 0.23 20.31 9.92
C PHE A 172 1.25 19.57 9.06
N CYS A 173 1.03 19.51 7.74
CA CYS A 173 1.89 18.78 6.84
C CYS A 173 3.32 19.37 6.80
N PRO A 174 4.38 18.52 6.71
CA PRO A 174 5.76 19.00 6.73
C PRO A 174 6.06 20.02 5.63
N SER A 175 7.06 20.88 5.85
CA SER A 175 7.47 21.86 4.82
C SER A 175 7.91 21.16 3.53
N GLY A 176 7.50 21.66 2.37
CA GLY A 176 7.77 21.01 1.08
C GLY A 176 6.83 19.84 0.77
N THR A 177 5.66 19.84 1.40
CA THR A 177 4.57 18.91 1.10
C THR A 177 3.29 19.67 0.83
N THR A 178 2.35 19.02 0.17
CA THR A 178 1.00 19.54 -0.12
C THR A 178 0.00 18.85 0.79
N ALA A 179 -0.81 19.61 1.52
CA ALA A 179 -1.96 19.06 2.23
C ALA A 179 -3.01 18.57 1.22
N LEU A 180 -3.22 17.26 1.19
CA LEU A 180 -4.19 16.62 0.30
C LEU A 180 -5.58 16.62 0.93
N GLY A 181 -5.65 16.47 2.25
CA GLY A 181 -6.91 16.47 2.98
C GLY A 181 -6.82 15.57 4.20
N TYR A 182 -7.95 14.98 4.57
CA TYR A 182 -8.05 14.08 5.70
C TYR A 182 -8.33 12.66 5.24
N ALA A 183 -7.83 11.69 5.99
CA ALA A 183 -8.12 10.27 5.85
C ALA A 183 -8.85 9.72 7.08
N TYR A 184 -9.04 8.40 7.09
CA TYR A 184 -9.81 7.70 8.13
C TYR A 184 -9.21 7.92 9.52
N TYR A 185 -10.08 7.99 10.53
CA TYR A 185 -9.78 8.46 11.89
C TYR A 185 -9.25 9.90 12.01
N GLY A 186 -9.25 10.68 10.91
CA GLY A 186 -8.88 12.09 10.94
C GLY A 186 -7.38 12.35 10.78
N SER A 187 -6.59 11.40 10.28
CA SER A 187 -5.20 11.69 9.89
C SER A 187 -5.12 12.74 8.81
N ALA A 188 -4.02 13.48 8.81
CA ALA A 188 -3.61 14.32 7.71
C ALA A 188 -3.01 13.47 6.59
N GLU A 189 -3.47 13.68 5.36
CA GLU A 189 -2.83 13.15 4.17
C GLU A 189 -1.93 14.23 3.56
N CYS A 190 -0.62 13.96 3.58
CA CYS A 190 0.39 14.88 3.08
C CYS A 190 1.05 14.30 1.82
N GLY A 191 0.93 15.02 0.71
CA GLY A 191 1.57 14.70 -0.56
C GLY A 191 3.00 15.23 -0.59
N LEU A 192 3.97 14.35 -0.79
CA LEU A 192 5.38 14.66 -0.90
C LEU A 192 5.72 15.17 -2.30
N ASP A 193 6.62 16.15 -2.37
CA ASP A 193 7.13 16.66 -3.64
C ASP A 193 7.95 15.58 -4.37
N GLY A 194 7.37 15.03 -5.44
CA GLY A 194 8.02 14.02 -6.29
C GLY A 194 7.91 12.58 -5.76
N PRO A 195 8.48 11.61 -6.50
CA PRO A 195 8.40 10.21 -6.15
C PRO A 195 9.37 9.90 -4.99
N ARG A 196 8.84 9.44 -3.85
CA ARG A 196 9.62 9.00 -2.69
C ARG A 196 9.07 7.67 -2.18
N ALA A 197 9.94 6.83 -1.64
CA ALA A 197 9.53 5.72 -0.82
C ALA A 197 8.98 6.25 0.52
N VAL A 198 7.81 5.76 0.94
CA VAL A 198 7.23 6.05 2.26
C VAL A 198 6.96 4.73 2.96
N VAL A 199 7.32 4.65 4.23
CA VAL A 199 7.12 3.45 5.06
C VAL A 199 6.61 3.84 6.44
N THR A 200 5.79 2.95 7.04
CA THR A 200 5.34 3.05 8.43
C THR A 200 5.94 1.89 9.22
N LEU A 201 6.72 2.19 10.27
CA LEU A 201 7.51 1.21 11.02
C LEU A 201 7.09 1.16 12.49
N THR A 202 6.98 -0.05 13.04
CA THR A 202 6.98 -0.29 14.50
C THR A 202 8.27 -0.92 14.99
N ILE A 203 9.04 -1.52 14.07
CA ILE A 203 10.34 -2.14 14.30
C ILE A 203 11.29 -1.72 13.19
N ASP A 204 12.52 -1.37 13.53
CA ASP A 204 13.55 -1.02 12.54
C ASP A 204 14.30 -2.25 12.00
N ALA A 205 15.21 -2.03 11.06
CA ALA A 205 16.02 -3.08 10.46
C ALA A 205 17.00 -3.77 11.45
N GLN A 206 17.20 -3.22 12.65
CA GLN A 206 18.01 -3.82 13.72
C GLN A 206 17.15 -4.58 14.74
N GLY A 207 15.83 -4.63 14.55
CA GLY A 207 14.91 -5.30 15.45
C GLY A 207 14.53 -4.47 16.69
N ARG A 208 14.81 -3.17 16.71
CA ARG A 208 14.41 -2.28 17.81
C ARG A 208 12.96 -1.83 17.62
N TYR A 209 12.15 -1.99 18.65
CA TYR A 209 10.76 -1.55 18.63
C TYR A 209 10.63 -0.05 18.96
N VAL A 210 9.52 0.55 18.55
CA VAL A 210 9.23 1.98 18.81
C VAL A 210 9.20 2.31 20.31
N GLU A 211 8.82 1.36 21.16
CA GLU A 211 8.87 1.50 22.62
C GLU A 211 10.29 1.42 23.22
N ASP A 212 11.27 0.92 22.46
CA ASP A 212 12.63 0.64 22.93
C ASP A 212 13.64 1.74 22.56
N VAL A 213 13.20 2.76 21.81
CA VAL A 213 14.05 3.88 21.37
C VAL A 213 13.72 5.18 22.10
N ASP A 214 14.68 6.11 22.14
CA ASP A 214 14.50 7.41 22.78
C ASP A 214 13.61 8.34 21.95
N SER A 215 13.64 8.21 20.63
CA SER A 215 12.80 8.95 19.69
C SER A 215 12.24 8.04 18.61
N ALA A 216 10.96 8.21 18.25
CA ALA A 216 10.37 7.51 17.11
C ALA A 216 11.16 7.73 15.80
N ALA A 217 11.81 8.89 15.65
CA ALA A 217 12.68 9.18 14.51
C ALA A 217 13.89 8.24 14.41
N ASP A 218 14.33 7.63 15.52
CA ASP A 218 15.47 6.71 15.55
C ASP A 218 15.17 5.36 14.88
N LEU A 219 13.90 5.08 14.57
CA LEU A 219 13.50 3.91 13.76
C LEU A 219 13.68 4.14 12.26
N CYS A 220 13.77 5.39 11.81
CA CYS A 220 13.90 5.64 10.38
C CYS A 220 15.23 5.10 9.86
N PRO A 221 15.24 4.48 8.67
CA PRO A 221 16.48 4.04 8.03
C PRO A 221 17.47 5.20 7.89
N ALA A 222 18.76 4.88 7.88
CA ALA A 222 19.79 5.90 7.81
C ALA A 222 19.63 6.77 6.56
N GLY A 223 19.56 8.08 6.74
CA GLY A 223 19.35 9.05 5.65
C GLY A 223 17.89 9.27 5.26
N TRP A 224 16.95 8.52 5.82
CA TRP A 224 15.52 8.75 5.60
C TRP A 224 15.01 9.83 6.54
N GLU A 225 14.03 10.58 6.04
CA GLU A 225 13.40 11.68 6.77
C GLU A 225 12.27 11.15 7.65
N PHE A 226 12.26 11.57 8.91
CA PHE A 226 11.12 11.36 9.80
C PHE A 226 10.02 12.39 9.51
N LEU A 227 8.84 11.93 9.14
CA LEU A 227 7.70 12.79 8.82
C LEU A 227 6.75 13.01 10.01
N GLY A 228 6.68 12.05 10.93
CA GLY A 228 5.73 12.04 12.03
C GLY A 228 5.32 10.62 12.42
N THR A 229 4.18 10.47 13.09
CA THR A 229 3.68 9.17 13.53
C THR A 229 2.23 8.90 13.17
N SER A 230 1.88 7.62 13.06
CA SER A 230 0.53 7.14 12.78
C SER A 230 -0.31 6.96 14.07
N TRP A 231 -1.57 6.49 13.95
CA TRP A 231 -2.56 6.37 15.05
C TRP A 231 -2.06 5.55 16.25
N TYR A 232 -1.16 4.60 16.03
CA TYR A 232 -0.57 3.75 17.07
C TYR A 232 0.86 4.14 17.46
N GLY A 233 1.29 5.34 17.09
CA GLY A 233 2.64 5.83 17.37
C GLY A 233 3.71 5.22 16.48
N SER A 234 3.34 4.48 15.43
CA SER A 234 4.30 3.95 14.46
C SER A 234 4.97 5.09 13.71
N THR A 235 6.27 4.94 13.46
CA THR A 235 7.10 5.95 12.80
C THR A 235 6.82 5.97 11.31
N VAL A 236 6.55 7.16 10.75
CA VAL A 236 6.41 7.35 9.30
C VAL A 236 7.68 8.00 8.76
N CYS A 237 8.33 7.30 7.83
CA CYS A 237 9.60 7.72 7.25
C CYS A 237 9.47 7.87 5.73
N ALA A 238 10.20 8.83 5.15
CA ALA A 238 10.31 8.99 3.72
C ALA A 238 11.78 8.95 3.25
N GLY A 239 12.04 8.09 2.28
CA GLY A 239 13.36 7.84 1.73
C GLY A 239 13.58 8.47 0.35
N ASP A 240 14.57 7.91 -0.33
CA ASP A 240 14.87 8.18 -1.72
C ASP A 240 13.76 7.65 -2.65
N VAL A 241 13.90 7.97 -3.93
CA VAL A 241 13.03 7.45 -4.99
C VAL A 241 13.11 5.92 -5.03
N GLY A 242 11.98 5.24 -5.15
CA GLY A 242 11.89 3.79 -5.24
C GLY A 242 10.51 3.33 -4.80
N ALA A 243 10.39 2.05 -4.43
CA ALA A 243 9.17 1.48 -3.88
C ALA A 243 9.44 0.81 -2.54
N VAL A 244 8.45 0.80 -1.67
CA VAL A 244 8.46 -0.04 -0.45
C VAL A 244 7.35 -1.07 -0.61
N VAL A 245 7.72 -2.33 -0.43
CA VAL A 245 6.79 -3.45 -0.47
C VAL A 245 6.72 -4.12 0.90
N GLY A 246 5.51 -4.34 1.40
CA GLY A 246 5.27 -5.14 2.60
C GLY A 246 5.05 -6.61 2.25
N LEU A 247 5.82 -7.49 2.89
CA LEU A 247 5.77 -8.94 2.73
C LEU A 247 5.50 -9.63 4.08
N THR A 248 4.68 -10.67 4.03
CA THR A 248 4.41 -11.62 5.13
C THR A 248 4.96 -13.01 4.79
N TYR A 249 5.03 -13.31 3.49
CA TYR A 249 5.62 -14.51 2.90
C TYR A 249 6.66 -14.10 1.85
N ASP A 250 7.76 -14.84 1.78
CA ASP A 250 8.71 -14.67 0.68
C ASP A 250 8.23 -15.33 -0.62
N ALA A 251 9.04 -15.21 -1.68
CA ALA A 251 8.75 -15.81 -2.98
C ALA A 251 8.70 -17.35 -2.94
N GLN A 252 9.22 -18.00 -1.89
CA GLN A 252 9.17 -19.44 -1.67
C GLN A 252 7.99 -19.86 -0.77
N GLY A 253 7.20 -18.89 -0.29
CA GLY A 253 6.05 -19.12 0.59
C GLY A 253 6.41 -19.33 2.05
N ARG A 254 7.65 -19.05 2.49
CA ARG A 254 8.03 -19.12 3.91
C ARG A 254 7.44 -17.93 4.66
N TYR A 255 6.83 -18.20 5.80
CA TYR A 255 6.23 -17.18 6.65
C TYR A 255 7.30 -16.45 7.49
N VAL A 256 7.11 -15.16 7.74
CA VAL A 256 8.08 -14.32 8.46
C VAL A 256 8.53 -14.88 9.81
N GLU A 257 7.63 -15.46 10.59
CA GLU A 257 7.98 -16.00 11.92
C GLU A 257 8.80 -17.28 11.85
N GLU A 258 8.88 -17.91 10.68
CA GLU A 258 9.69 -19.10 10.44
C GLU A 258 11.14 -18.75 10.05
N MET A 259 11.43 -17.45 9.85
CA MET A 259 12.74 -16.97 9.45
C MET A 259 13.59 -16.58 10.66
N ASP A 260 14.87 -16.96 10.62
CA ASP A 260 15.85 -16.53 11.63
C ASP A 260 16.30 -15.08 11.41
N ASP A 261 16.35 -14.63 10.15
CA ASP A 261 16.70 -13.29 9.74
C ASP A 261 15.59 -12.72 8.83
N PRO A 262 14.83 -11.70 9.28
CA PRO A 262 13.73 -11.14 8.50
C PRO A 262 14.19 -10.46 7.20
N SER A 263 15.49 -10.11 7.08
CA SER A 263 16.03 -9.54 5.85
C SER A 263 16.08 -10.54 4.69
N GLU A 264 16.07 -11.85 4.98
CA GLU A 264 15.99 -12.90 3.96
C GLU A 264 14.64 -12.89 3.22
N MET A 265 13.63 -12.18 3.74
CA MET A 265 12.35 -12.00 3.07
C MET A 265 12.44 -11.13 1.82
N CYS A 266 13.43 -10.24 1.79
CA CYS A 266 13.51 -9.22 0.77
C CYS A 266 14.05 -9.78 -0.55
N PRO A 267 13.42 -9.45 -1.70
CA PRO A 267 13.88 -9.91 -2.99
C PRO A 267 15.31 -9.42 -3.30
N ALA A 268 16.00 -10.12 -4.19
CA ALA A 268 17.35 -9.74 -4.58
C ALA A 268 17.41 -8.29 -5.09
N GLY A 269 18.41 -7.52 -4.64
CA GLY A 269 18.57 -6.11 -5.00
C GLY A 269 17.73 -5.13 -4.18
N SER A 270 16.93 -5.61 -3.23
CA SER A 270 16.20 -4.78 -2.27
C SER A 270 16.86 -4.76 -0.89
N GLU A 271 16.48 -3.78 -0.08
CA GLU A 271 16.98 -3.57 1.28
C GLU A 271 15.87 -3.78 2.31
N TYR A 272 16.16 -4.54 3.37
CA TYR A 272 15.26 -4.63 4.52
C TYR A 272 15.32 -3.34 5.35
N VAL A 273 14.18 -2.66 5.49
CA VAL A 273 14.10 -1.35 6.16
C VAL A 273 13.37 -1.40 7.50
N GLY A 274 12.90 -2.58 7.92
CA GLY A 274 12.16 -2.79 9.16
C GLY A 274 10.78 -3.41 8.90
N GLY A 275 9.87 -3.27 9.85
CA GLY A 275 8.58 -3.95 9.77
C GLY A 275 7.45 -3.29 10.55
N TYR A 276 6.27 -3.85 10.35
CA TYR A 276 5.05 -3.55 11.09
C TYR A 276 4.33 -4.85 11.43
N SER A 277 4.28 -5.21 12.71
CA SER A 277 3.65 -6.46 13.17
C SER A 277 4.20 -7.68 12.41
N TYR A 278 3.37 -8.41 11.67
CA TYR A 278 3.74 -9.59 10.85
C TYR A 278 4.14 -9.24 9.40
N THR A 279 4.45 -7.97 9.11
CA THR A 279 4.85 -7.50 7.78
C THR A 279 6.26 -6.94 7.84
N GLN A 280 7.14 -7.43 6.96
CA GLN A 280 8.47 -6.89 6.74
C GLN A 280 8.45 -5.98 5.52
N TYR A 281 9.15 -4.85 5.59
CA TYR A 281 9.23 -3.89 4.52
C TYR A 281 10.57 -3.99 3.81
N CYS A 282 10.49 -4.12 2.49
CA CYS A 282 11.63 -4.14 1.60
C CYS A 282 11.60 -2.90 0.72
N TYR A 283 12.67 -2.12 0.77
CA TYR A 283 12.89 -0.99 -0.11
C TYR A 283 13.55 -1.47 -1.40
N ILE A 284 12.88 -1.23 -2.52
CA ILE A 284 13.37 -1.51 -3.86
C ILE A 284 13.84 -0.16 -4.43
N PRO A 285 15.17 0.04 -4.64
CA PRO A 285 15.71 1.31 -5.13
C PRO A 285 15.35 1.56 -6.60
N GLU A 286 14.98 0.50 -7.31
CA GLU A 286 14.42 0.61 -8.66
C GLU A 286 13.00 1.16 -8.62
N ARG A 287 12.66 1.90 -9.67
CA ARG A 287 11.32 2.46 -9.86
C ARG A 287 10.37 1.37 -10.36
N VAL A 288 9.88 0.57 -9.42
CA VAL A 288 8.91 -0.49 -9.70
C VAL A 288 7.50 -0.07 -9.31
N THR A 289 6.53 -0.72 -9.96
CA THR A 289 5.10 -0.59 -9.70
C THR A 289 4.63 -1.81 -8.91
N PRO A 290 4.45 -1.72 -7.59
CA PRO A 290 3.91 -2.83 -6.83
C PRO A 290 2.40 -2.98 -7.08
N VAL A 291 1.93 -4.22 -7.12
CA VAL A 291 0.52 -4.57 -7.12
C VAL A 291 0.26 -5.72 -6.14
N TYR A 292 -0.80 -5.55 -5.37
CA TYR A 292 -1.34 -6.52 -4.43
C TYR A 292 -2.64 -7.08 -5.00
N LEU A 293 -2.74 -8.41 -5.15
CA LEU A 293 -3.92 -9.08 -5.69
C LEU A 293 -4.33 -10.25 -4.78
N THR A 294 -5.61 -10.35 -4.45
CA THR A 294 -6.15 -11.58 -3.82
C THR A 294 -6.84 -12.47 -4.85
N ARG A 295 -7.16 -11.88 -6.01
CA ARG A 295 -7.76 -12.49 -7.18
C ARG A 295 -7.15 -11.91 -8.45
N ASP A 296 -6.79 -12.74 -9.41
CA ASP A 296 -6.28 -12.27 -10.70
C ASP A 296 -7.40 -11.86 -11.67
N ALA A 297 -7.02 -11.40 -12.87
CA ALA A 297 -7.97 -10.96 -13.89
C ALA A 297 -8.88 -12.08 -14.45
N GLN A 298 -8.54 -13.36 -14.21
CA GLN A 298 -9.36 -14.52 -14.61
C GLN A 298 -10.23 -15.05 -13.45
N GLY A 299 -10.12 -14.45 -12.26
CA GLY A 299 -10.87 -14.85 -11.08
C GLY A 299 -10.20 -15.92 -10.21
N ARG A 300 -8.95 -16.31 -10.52
CA ARG A 300 -8.18 -17.26 -9.71
C ARG A 300 -7.69 -16.60 -8.42
N THR A 301 -7.70 -17.35 -7.35
CA THR A 301 -7.21 -16.95 -6.02
C THR A 301 -5.93 -17.72 -5.68
N THR A 302 -5.26 -17.33 -4.59
CA THR A 302 -4.08 -18.04 -4.07
C THR A 302 -4.37 -19.49 -3.71
N ASP A 303 -5.63 -19.83 -3.43
CA ASP A 303 -6.07 -21.19 -3.11
C ASP A 303 -6.20 -22.07 -4.37
N ASP A 304 -6.24 -21.47 -5.57
CA ASP A 304 -6.51 -22.16 -6.83
C ASP A 304 -5.23 -22.64 -7.56
N GLY A 305 -4.03 -22.34 -7.05
CA GLY A 305 -2.79 -22.79 -7.68
C GLY A 305 -1.53 -22.05 -7.23
N ASP A 306 -0.57 -21.96 -8.16
CA ASP A 306 0.70 -21.25 -7.96
C ASP A 306 0.46 -19.74 -7.79
N PRO A 307 0.80 -19.14 -6.64
CA PRO A 307 0.67 -17.70 -6.42
C PRO A 307 1.39 -16.87 -7.48
N ALA A 308 2.51 -17.34 -8.02
CA ALA A 308 3.24 -16.62 -9.05
C ALA A 308 2.45 -16.50 -10.36
N ALA A 309 1.58 -17.48 -10.64
CA ALA A 309 0.73 -17.48 -11.84
C ALA A 309 -0.43 -16.47 -11.77
N MET A 310 -0.65 -15.83 -10.62
CA MET A 310 -1.63 -14.75 -10.45
C MET A 310 -1.10 -13.38 -10.86
N CYS A 311 0.22 -13.22 -10.98
CA CYS A 311 0.79 -11.93 -11.38
C CYS A 311 0.36 -11.57 -12.81
N PRO A 312 -0.04 -10.32 -13.07
CA PRO A 312 -0.41 -9.88 -14.41
C PRO A 312 0.76 -10.00 -15.39
N ASP A 313 0.46 -10.06 -16.68
CA ASP A 313 1.49 -10.09 -17.72
C ASP A 313 2.49 -8.93 -17.57
N GLY A 314 3.78 -9.28 -17.49
CA GLY A 314 4.87 -8.32 -17.30
C GLY A 314 5.12 -7.90 -15.86
N PHE A 315 4.45 -8.52 -14.87
CA PHE A 315 4.78 -8.40 -13.46
C PHE A 315 5.48 -9.66 -12.96
N GLU A 316 6.43 -9.49 -12.06
CA GLU A 316 7.16 -10.54 -11.37
C GLU A 316 6.59 -10.76 -9.96
N TYR A 317 6.42 -12.02 -9.56
CA TYR A 317 6.03 -12.40 -8.21
C TYR A 317 7.21 -12.27 -7.24
N ILE A 318 7.04 -11.54 -6.14
CA ILE A 318 8.09 -11.32 -5.14
C ILE A 318 7.74 -11.85 -3.75
N GLY A 319 6.52 -12.33 -3.54
CA GLY A 319 6.06 -12.86 -2.27
C GLY A 319 4.58 -12.58 -2.02
N GLY A 320 4.15 -12.73 -0.77
CA GLY A 320 2.77 -12.52 -0.36
C GLY A 320 2.66 -11.56 0.82
N SER A 321 1.63 -10.72 0.84
CA SER A 321 1.11 -10.15 2.09
C SER A 321 0.02 -11.08 2.63
N SER A 322 -0.41 -10.89 3.89
CA SER A 322 -1.28 -11.83 4.62
C SER A 322 -2.49 -12.38 3.86
N TYR A 323 -2.97 -11.71 2.81
CA TYR A 323 -4.09 -12.15 1.97
C TYR A 323 -3.90 -11.93 0.47
N ALA A 324 -2.74 -11.44 0.02
CA ALA A 324 -2.53 -11.03 -1.37
C ALA A 324 -1.18 -11.50 -1.90
N VAL A 325 -1.13 -11.86 -3.17
CA VAL A 325 0.14 -11.94 -3.90
C VAL A 325 0.68 -10.53 -4.11
N VAL A 326 1.98 -10.38 -4.02
CA VAL A 326 2.69 -9.13 -4.28
C VAL A 326 3.51 -9.30 -5.54
N CYS A 327 3.21 -8.50 -6.54
CA CYS A 327 3.92 -8.49 -7.81
C CYS A 327 4.51 -7.11 -8.09
N VAL A 328 5.60 -7.04 -8.86
CA VAL A 328 6.27 -5.79 -9.24
C VAL A 328 6.56 -5.73 -10.75
N ARG A 329 6.61 -4.52 -11.31
CA ARG A 329 6.97 -4.25 -12.71
C ARG A 329 7.84 -3.01 -12.84
#